data_AF-A0A3E0WL15-F1
#
_entry.id   AF-A0A3E0WL15-F1
#
_cell.length_a   1.000
_cell.length_b   1.000
_cell.length_c   1.000
_cell.angle_alpha   90.00
_cell.angle_beta   90.00
_cell.angle_gamma   90.00
#
_symmetry.space_group_name_H-M   'P 1'
#
loop_
_entity.id
_entity.type
_entity.pdbx_description
1 polymer ?
#
loop_
_entity_poly.entity_id
_entity_poly.type
_entity_poly.pdbx_seq_one_letter_code
_entity_poly.pdbx_strand_id
1 'polypeptide(L)'
;MIVGGYHNAVLVGNRVAIVGGNRNRIEADTGGGSARGATVLGGASNTASEQFSVAVGGWNNRASGDHSVVVGGGQHNEASGPRSVVLGGGGTHATDAQEIAP
;
A
#
# COMPACT_ATOMS: atom_id res chain seq x y z
N MET A 1 0.37 2.23 13.99
CA MET A 1 -0.70 3.02 14.63
C MET A 1 -1.74 3.40 13.59
N ILE A 2 -2.97 3.64 14.02
CA ILE A 2 -4.01 4.26 13.20
C ILE A 2 -4.25 5.64 13.79
N VAL A 3 -4.06 6.71 13.01
CA VAL A 3 -4.20 8.10 13.48
C VAL A 3 -5.67 8.52 13.48
N GLY A 4 -6.46 8.06 12.51
CA GLY A 4 -7.90 8.34 12.45
C GLY A 4 -8.64 7.59 11.35
N GLY A 5 -9.87 8.01 11.06
CA GLY A 5 -10.72 7.45 10.00
C GLY A 5 -11.70 6.36 10.45
N TYR A 6 -12.31 5.68 9.49
CA TYR A 6 -13.37 4.69 9.71
C TYR A 6 -12.93 3.29 9.26
N HIS A 7 -12.99 2.31 10.16
CA HIS A 7 -12.75 0.89 9.87
C HIS A 7 -11.35 0.54 9.32
N ASN A 8 -10.32 1.30 9.70
CA ASN A 8 -8.95 0.96 9.36
C ASN A 8 -8.44 -0.23 10.19
N ALA A 9 -7.55 -1.06 9.64
CA ALA A 9 -7.03 -2.23 10.31
C ALA A 9 -5.51 -2.36 10.12
N VAL A 10 -4.80 -2.62 11.22
CA VAL A 10 -3.39 -3.03 11.19
C VAL A 10 -3.36 -4.46 11.71
N LEU A 11 -3.10 -5.42 10.82
CA LEU A 11 -3.13 -6.85 11.13
C LEU A 11 -1.77 -7.35 11.61
N VAL A 12 -0.70 -6.84 11.02
CA VAL A 12 0.68 -7.21 11.35
C VAL A 12 1.63 -6.03 11.10
N GLY A 13 2.88 -6.22 11.51
CA GLY A 13 3.97 -5.31 11.22
C GLY A 13 4.38 -4.42 12.38
N ASN A 14 5.67 -4.07 12.38
CA ASN A 14 6.29 -3.19 13.36
C ASN A 14 6.51 -1.81 12.73
N ARG A 15 6.30 -0.73 13.51
CA ARG A 15 6.47 0.67 13.07
C ARG A 15 5.62 1.06 11.85
N VAL A 16 4.39 0.57 11.82
CA VAL A 16 3.43 0.84 10.74
C VAL A 16 2.55 2.05 11.03
N ALA A 17 1.99 2.68 10.00
CA ALA A 17 1.09 3.82 10.17
C ALA A 17 -0.06 3.83 9.15
N ILE A 18 -1.30 3.96 9.63
CA ILE A 18 -2.43 4.39 8.82
C ILE A 18 -2.81 5.79 9.29
N VAL A 19 -2.68 6.80 8.43
CA VAL A 19 -2.96 8.20 8.82
C VAL A 19 -4.47 8.47 8.86
N GLY A 20 -5.26 7.87 7.99
CA GLY A 20 -6.71 8.14 7.96
C GLY A 20 -7.44 7.32 6.91
N GLY A 21 -8.65 7.78 6.56
CA GLY A 21 -9.45 7.21 5.47
C GLY A 21 -10.47 6.15 5.90
N ASN A 22 -10.98 5.41 4.92
CA ASN A 22 -12.03 4.41 5.10
C ASN A 22 -11.51 3.01 4.75
N ARG A 23 -11.54 2.06 5.67
CA ARG A 23 -11.20 0.64 5.39
C ARG A 23 -9.79 0.40 4.85
N ASN A 24 -8.81 1.21 5.24
CA ASN A 24 -7.41 0.97 4.88
C ASN A 24 -6.80 -0.14 5.74
N ARG A 25 -5.87 -0.90 5.15
CA ARG A 25 -5.28 -2.08 5.77
C ARG A 25 -3.75 -2.05 5.67
N ILE A 26 -3.12 -2.50 6.75
CA ILE A 26 -1.73 -2.93 6.73
C ILE A 26 -1.73 -4.39 7.16
N GLU A 27 -1.30 -5.27 6.27
CA GLU A 27 -1.29 -6.72 6.46
C GLU A 27 -0.01 -7.32 5.88
N ALA A 28 0.28 -8.59 6.08
CA ALA A 28 1.39 -9.26 5.39
C ALA A 28 0.83 -9.99 4.18
N ASP A 29 1.59 -10.04 3.10
CA ASP A 29 1.29 -11.00 2.05
C ASP A 29 1.63 -12.43 2.50
N THR A 30 0.97 -13.39 1.86
CA THR A 30 1.05 -14.82 2.16
C THR A 30 2.46 -15.44 1.98
N GLY A 31 3.41 -14.68 1.41
CA GLY A 31 4.79 -15.08 1.14
C GLY A 31 5.82 -14.85 2.25
N GLY A 32 5.39 -14.48 3.47
CA GLY A 32 6.31 -14.21 4.59
C GLY A 32 6.66 -12.73 4.77
N GLY A 33 5.88 -11.83 4.17
CA GLY A 33 5.96 -10.40 4.40
C GLY A 33 5.81 -10.06 5.88
N SER A 34 6.48 -9.00 6.31
CA SER A 34 6.40 -8.53 7.71
C SER A 34 5.68 -7.19 7.85
N ALA A 35 5.29 -6.56 6.74
CA ALA A 35 4.72 -5.21 6.71
C ALA A 35 5.52 -4.16 7.53
N ARG A 36 6.81 -4.40 7.81
CA ARG A 36 7.61 -3.54 8.69
C ARG A 36 7.76 -2.17 8.04
N GLY A 37 7.37 -1.11 8.75
CA GLY A 37 7.43 0.25 8.21
C GLY A 37 6.40 0.56 7.12
N ALA A 38 5.48 -0.36 6.83
CA ALA A 38 4.42 -0.13 5.86
C ALA A 38 3.54 1.07 6.28
N THR A 39 3.10 1.85 5.30
CA THR A 39 2.35 3.08 5.55
C THR A 39 1.18 3.23 4.58
N VAL A 40 0.02 3.57 5.12
CA VAL A 40 -1.12 4.05 4.34
C VAL A 40 -1.46 5.47 4.75
N LEU A 41 -1.36 6.43 3.83
CA LEU A 41 -1.58 7.85 4.13
C LEU A 41 -3.07 8.23 4.11
N GLY A 42 -3.93 7.48 3.44
CA GLY A 42 -5.37 7.75 3.42
C GLY A 42 -6.11 7.04 2.30
N GLY A 43 -7.20 7.66 1.84
CA GLY A 43 -8.07 7.10 0.80
C GLY A 43 -9.04 6.03 1.33
N ALA A 44 -9.53 5.18 0.43
CA ALA A 44 -10.51 4.15 0.76
C ALA A 44 -10.05 2.75 0.29
N SER A 45 -10.11 1.76 1.17
CA SER A 45 -9.79 0.36 0.86
C SER A 45 -8.37 0.12 0.34
N ASN A 46 -7.39 0.91 0.77
CA ASN A 46 -6.00 0.73 0.36
C ASN A 46 -5.26 -0.27 1.26
N THR A 47 -4.31 -1.01 0.68
CA THR A 47 -3.53 -2.03 1.38
C THR A 47 -2.03 -1.82 1.19
N ALA A 48 -1.25 -1.85 2.26
CA ALA A 48 0.20 -1.95 2.21
C ALA A 48 0.65 -3.28 2.86
N SER A 49 1.34 -4.15 2.10
CA SER A 49 1.57 -5.54 2.48
C SER A 49 3.01 -5.91 2.87
N GLU A 50 4.01 -5.19 2.35
CA GLU A 50 5.42 -5.59 2.45
C GLU A 50 6.28 -4.58 3.22
N GLN A 51 7.55 -4.93 3.44
CA GLN A 51 8.48 -4.04 4.12
C GLN A 51 8.57 -2.69 3.39
N PHE A 52 8.40 -1.61 4.16
CA PHE A 52 8.47 -0.23 3.70
C PHE A 52 7.56 0.10 2.52
N SER A 53 6.50 -0.69 2.28
CA SER A 53 5.57 -0.40 1.21
C SER A 53 4.63 0.76 1.58
N VAL A 54 4.28 1.58 0.59
CA VAL A 54 3.51 2.81 0.83
C VAL A 54 2.33 2.90 -0.12
N ALA A 55 1.12 2.99 0.44
CA ALA A 55 -0.08 3.38 -0.29
C ALA A 55 -0.47 4.81 0.09
N VAL A 56 -0.31 5.75 -0.84
CA VAL A 56 -0.50 7.18 -0.55
C VAL A 56 -1.99 7.54 -0.45
N GLY A 57 -2.85 6.97 -1.30
CA GLY A 57 -4.27 7.28 -1.29
C GLY A 57 -5.00 6.62 -2.46
N GLY A 58 -6.15 7.19 -2.82
CA GLY A 58 -7.02 6.64 -3.88
C GLY A 58 -7.99 5.58 -3.36
N TRP A 59 -8.54 4.78 -4.28
CA TRP A 59 -9.51 3.72 -3.96
C TRP A 59 -9.01 2.35 -4.38
N ASN A 60 -8.90 1.43 -3.42
CA ASN A 60 -8.55 0.03 -3.69
C ASN A 60 -7.17 -0.14 -4.35
N ASN A 61 -6.15 0.53 -3.80
CA ASN A 61 -4.77 0.40 -4.24
C ASN A 61 -3.97 -0.52 -3.31
N ARG A 62 -3.01 -1.25 -3.88
CA ARG A 62 -2.16 -2.21 -3.15
C ARG A 62 -0.68 -1.98 -3.38
N ALA A 63 0.07 -1.71 -2.32
CA ALA A 63 1.53 -1.71 -2.33
C ALA A 63 2.04 -3.01 -1.68
N SER A 64 2.31 -4.02 -2.50
CA SER A 64 2.63 -5.41 -2.11
C SER A 64 4.05 -5.86 -2.41
N GLY A 65 4.90 -5.00 -2.97
CA GLY A 65 6.33 -5.25 -3.16
C GLY A 65 7.18 -4.67 -2.04
N ASP A 66 8.33 -5.28 -1.78
CA ASP A 66 9.32 -4.72 -0.85
C ASP A 66 9.77 -3.33 -1.33
N HIS A 67 9.64 -2.31 -0.49
CA HIS A 67 9.86 -0.89 -0.81
C HIS A 67 9.01 -0.37 -1.99
N SER A 68 7.86 -0.99 -2.30
CA SER A 68 7.01 -0.51 -3.38
C SER A 68 6.13 0.67 -2.97
N VAL A 69 5.74 1.49 -3.95
CA VAL A 69 4.93 2.69 -3.70
C VAL A 69 3.78 2.78 -4.70
N VAL A 70 2.57 2.94 -4.19
CA VAL A 70 1.44 3.44 -5.00
C VAL A 70 1.18 4.88 -4.60
N VAL A 71 1.55 5.82 -5.48
CA VAL A 71 1.53 7.27 -5.24
C VAL A 71 0.14 7.85 -5.46
N GLY A 72 -0.59 7.35 -6.45
CA GLY A 72 -1.73 8.05 -7.01
C GLY A 72 -3.04 7.92 -6.25
N GLY A 73 -3.84 8.99 -6.28
CA GLY A 73 -5.27 8.99 -5.94
C GLY A 73 -6.16 8.20 -6.93
N GLY A 74 -5.57 7.30 -7.71
CA GLY A 74 -6.23 6.45 -8.69
C GLY A 74 -6.97 5.26 -8.05
N GLN A 75 -7.41 4.33 -8.88
CA GLN A 75 -8.18 3.17 -8.44
C GLN A 75 -7.61 1.85 -8.92
N HIS A 76 -7.68 0.80 -8.09
CA HIS A 76 -7.31 -0.56 -8.50
C HIS A 76 -5.87 -0.73 -8.98
N ASN A 77 -4.93 0.03 -8.42
CA ASN A 77 -3.53 -0.05 -8.80
C ASN A 77 -2.74 -0.98 -7.87
N GLU A 78 -1.74 -1.68 -8.41
CA GLU A 78 -0.88 -2.57 -7.64
C GLU A 78 0.60 -2.39 -7.98
N ALA A 79 1.41 -2.10 -6.95
CA ALA A 79 2.86 -2.13 -7.03
C ALA A 79 3.37 -3.37 -6.27
N SER A 80 3.56 -4.48 -6.98
CA SER A 80 3.96 -5.79 -6.43
C SER A 80 5.44 -6.13 -6.66
N GLY A 81 6.08 -5.50 -7.65
CA GLY A 81 7.52 -5.61 -7.86
C GLY A 81 8.35 -4.99 -6.73
N PRO A 82 9.51 -5.57 -6.35
CA PRO A 82 10.41 -4.94 -5.40
C PRO A 82 10.86 -3.56 -5.90
N ARG A 83 10.71 -2.53 -5.07
CA ARG A 83 11.00 -1.12 -5.39
C ARG A 83 10.21 -0.58 -6.60
N SER A 84 9.09 -1.21 -6.96
CA SER A 84 8.24 -0.71 -8.04
C SER A 84 7.41 0.48 -7.59
N VAL A 85 7.03 1.32 -8.54
CA VAL A 85 6.24 2.53 -8.30
C VAL A 85 5.07 2.56 -9.29
N VAL A 86 3.86 2.76 -8.78
CA VAL A 86 2.70 3.13 -9.59
C VAL A 86 2.34 4.58 -9.28
N LEU A 87 2.40 5.43 -10.30
CA LEU A 87 2.15 6.86 -10.16
C LEU A 87 0.66 7.19 -10.03
N GLY A 88 -0.22 6.41 -10.65
CA GLY A 88 -1.66 6.60 -10.63
C GLY A 88 -2.41 5.67 -11.58
N GLY A 89 -3.43 6.19 -12.24
CA GLY A 89 -4.23 5.42 -13.19
C GLY A 89 -5.37 4.61 -12.57
N GLY A 90 -5.88 3.66 -13.37
CA GLY A 90 -7.05 2.84 -13.07
C GLY A 90 -6.83 1.41 -13.53
N GLY A 91 -6.30 0.53 -12.67
CA GLY A 91 -5.96 -0.84 -13.04
C GLY A 91 -4.50 -1.05 -13.48
N THR A 92 -3.57 -0.19 -13.04
CA THR A 92 -2.15 -0.33 -13.36
C THR A 92 -1.49 -1.37 -12.43
N HIS A 93 -0.67 -2.26 -13.00
CA HIS A 93 0.12 -3.25 -12.26
C HIS A 93 1.60 -3.11 -12.59
N ALA A 94 2.42 -2.78 -11.58
CA ALA A 94 3.89 -2.75 -11.68
C ALA A 94 4.46 -3.99 -10.97
N THR A 95 4.78 -5.02 -11.75
CA THR A 95 5.21 -6.34 -11.27
C THR A 95 6.72 -6.52 -11.30
N ASP A 96 7.42 -5.79 -12.14
CA ASP A 96 8.87 -5.93 -12.29
C ASP A 96 9.63 -5.14 -11.22
N ALA A 97 10.82 -5.64 -10.86
CA ALA A 97 11.68 -4.95 -9.92
C ALA A 97 12.10 -3.59 -10.50
N GLN A 98 11.96 -2.52 -9.70
CA GLN A 98 12.30 -1.15 -10.08
C GLN A 98 11.46 -0.57 -11.24
N GLU A 99 10.31 -1.18 -11.55
CA GLU A 99 9.39 -0.67 -12.56
C GLU A 99 8.73 0.64 -12.12
N ILE A 100 8.55 1.57 -13.07
CA ILE A 100 7.74 2.78 -12.88
C ILE A 100 6.58 2.73 -13.86
N ALA A 101 5.37 2.53 -13.35
CA ALA A 101 4.15 2.48 -14.12
C ALA A 101 3.31 3.77 -13.92
N PRO A 102 2.56 4.20 -14.94
CA PRO A 102 1.77 5.43 -14.92
C PRO A 102 0.59 5.38 -13.94
#